data_AF-A0A1F9DAZ8-F1
#
_entry.id   AF-A0A1F9DAZ8-F1
#
_cell.length_a   1.000
_cell.length_b   1.000
_cell.length_c   1.000
_cell.angle_alpha   90.00
_cell.angle_beta   90.00
_cell.angle_gamma   90.00
#
_symmetry.space_group_name_H-M   'P 1'
#
loop_
_entity.id
_entity.type
_entity.pdbx_description
1 polymer ?
#
loop_
_entity_poly.entity_id
_entity_poly.type
_entity_poly.pdbx_seq_one_letter_code
_entity_poly.pdbx_strand_id
1 'polypeptide(L)'
;MQLQAIQSYHKLLDAYINTRYSKKDNPQSVLEKFTDLVNGYLEDDALSFALANKKYRLAIITALARGLVSLETLWLQKLGLVTCYLFNLMSRNNIHRFAQRIVFYDGSKPPFFCLQPQFRGSYVRLNEINFKYAVMASGAIPLVVAGVHNIYGAPRGIYRDGGLLDYHLAHQFAAKENEIVLFFHHQERIIPGWLDKNLKKRTTDAETLSNVLMVLPSEGFIKTLPGERVPDRTDFLTYVDDQDTRIKNWYKAVELSAPLGEDFLELVESGKIKDMVEKL
;
A
#
# COMPACT_ATOMS: atom_id res chain seq x y z
N MET A 1 2.45 -7.20 -24.82
CA MET A 1 2.07 -7.27 -23.38
C MET A 1 3.15 -6.71 -22.47
N GLN A 2 4.39 -7.21 -22.48
CA GLN A 2 5.47 -6.70 -21.59
C GLN A 2 5.87 -5.23 -21.89
N LEU A 3 5.89 -4.81 -23.17
CA LEU A 3 6.21 -3.44 -23.57
C LEU A 3 5.19 -2.40 -23.04
N GLN A 4 3.89 -2.73 -23.09
CA GLN A 4 2.82 -1.87 -22.56
C GLN A 4 2.88 -1.79 -21.02
N ALA A 5 3.23 -2.88 -20.34
CA ALA A 5 3.39 -2.88 -18.88
C ALA A 5 4.54 -1.96 -18.43
N ILE A 6 5.67 -1.96 -19.14
CA ILE A 6 6.81 -1.05 -18.87
C ILE A 6 6.40 0.41 -19.11
N GLN A 7 5.68 0.68 -20.19
CA GLN A 7 5.17 2.03 -20.46
C GLN A 7 4.20 2.52 -19.38
N SER A 8 3.24 1.70 -18.95
CA SER A 8 2.34 2.03 -17.84
C SER A 8 3.09 2.26 -16.53
N TYR A 9 4.13 1.46 -16.25
CA TYR A 9 4.98 1.66 -15.08
C TYR A 9 5.74 3.00 -15.12
N HIS A 10 6.34 3.36 -16.26
CA HIS A 10 7.00 4.66 -16.42
C HIS A 10 6.02 5.83 -16.31
N LYS A 11 4.83 5.72 -16.92
CA LYS A 11 3.75 6.72 -16.77
C LYS A 11 3.37 6.91 -15.29
N LEU A 12 3.21 5.82 -14.54
CA LEU A 12 2.93 5.88 -13.10
C LEU A 12 4.07 6.58 -12.34
N LEU A 13 5.31 6.14 -12.59
CA LEU A 13 6.50 6.67 -11.93
C LEU A 13 6.65 8.17 -12.18
N ASP A 14 6.56 8.59 -13.44
CA ASP A 14 6.66 10.00 -13.83
C ASP A 14 5.50 10.83 -13.25
N ALA A 15 4.25 10.34 -13.33
CA ALA A 15 3.10 11.05 -12.79
C ALA A 15 3.20 11.22 -11.26
N TYR A 16 3.60 10.16 -10.55
CA TYR A 16 3.73 10.20 -9.09
C TYR A 16 4.88 11.12 -8.65
N ILE A 17 6.06 11.00 -9.27
CA ILE A 17 7.21 11.85 -8.95
C ILE A 17 6.88 13.32 -9.25
N ASN A 18 6.24 13.63 -10.38
CA ASN A 18 5.94 15.02 -10.75
C ASN A 18 4.69 15.60 -10.07
N THR A 19 3.97 14.84 -9.26
CA THR A 19 2.79 15.36 -8.55
C THR A 19 3.20 16.51 -7.64
N ARG A 20 2.47 17.64 -7.73
CA ARG A 20 2.74 18.85 -6.95
C ARG A 20 1.62 19.17 -5.97
N TYR A 21 2.00 19.57 -4.76
CA TYR A 21 1.10 20.00 -3.70
C TYR A 21 1.42 21.42 -3.26
N SER A 22 0.41 22.10 -2.72
CA SER A 22 0.52 23.44 -2.16
C SER A 22 -0.03 23.43 -0.74
N LYS A 23 0.33 24.41 0.08
CA LYS A 23 -0.24 24.60 1.42
C LYS A 23 -1.75 24.85 1.43
N LYS A 24 -2.35 25.13 0.27
CA LYS A 24 -3.80 25.33 0.10
C LYS A 24 -4.54 24.03 -0.19
N ASP A 25 -3.82 22.95 -0.50
CA ASP A 25 -4.46 21.67 -0.76
C ASP A 25 -5.17 21.17 0.49
N ASN A 26 -6.35 20.60 0.26
CA ASN A 26 -7.18 19.98 1.28
C ASN A 26 -7.48 18.53 0.85
N PRO A 27 -8.07 17.69 1.71
CA PRO A 27 -8.28 16.29 1.38
C PRO A 27 -9.00 16.04 0.05
N GLN A 28 -9.93 16.92 -0.33
CA GLN A 28 -10.67 16.80 -1.58
C GLN A 28 -9.79 17.11 -2.79
N SER A 29 -9.00 18.21 -2.75
CA SER A 29 -8.09 18.54 -3.86
C SER A 29 -6.96 17.51 -4.01
N VAL A 30 -6.52 16.89 -2.90
CA VAL A 30 -5.56 15.78 -2.93
C VAL A 30 -6.19 14.53 -3.58
N LEU A 31 -7.45 14.22 -3.28
CA LEU A 31 -8.15 13.10 -3.93
C LEU A 31 -8.33 13.34 -5.43
N GLU A 32 -8.64 14.57 -5.85
CA GLU A 32 -8.73 14.95 -7.27
C GLU A 32 -7.40 14.72 -7.99
N LYS A 33 -6.29 15.21 -7.44
CA LYS A 33 -4.94 14.95 -7.99
C LYS A 33 -4.61 13.47 -8.05
N PHE A 34 -5.01 12.70 -7.04
CA PHE A 34 -4.80 11.26 -7.03
C PHE A 34 -5.65 10.55 -8.11
N THR A 35 -6.87 11.03 -8.33
CA THR A 35 -7.76 10.55 -9.40
C THR A 35 -7.16 10.81 -10.77
N ASP A 36 -6.64 12.02 -11.00
CA ASP A 36 -5.97 12.40 -12.25
C ASP A 36 -4.73 11.54 -12.49
N LEU A 37 -3.92 11.30 -11.45
CA LEU A 37 -2.77 10.41 -11.51
C LEU A 37 -3.19 9.00 -11.93
N VAL A 38 -4.18 8.41 -11.25
CA VAL A 38 -4.68 7.06 -11.55
C VAL A 38 -5.18 6.95 -12.97
N ASN A 39 -5.92 7.95 -13.46
CA ASN A 39 -6.39 8.01 -14.83
C ASN A 39 -5.26 8.20 -15.86
N GLY A 40 -4.13 8.81 -15.47
CA GLY A 40 -2.99 9.03 -16.34
C GLY A 40 -2.20 7.77 -16.71
N TYR A 41 -2.12 6.78 -15.81
CA TYR A 41 -1.37 5.54 -16.08
C TYR A 41 -2.26 4.29 -16.28
N LEU A 42 -3.54 4.34 -15.85
CA LEU A 42 -4.52 3.28 -16.09
C LEU A 42 -5.61 3.79 -17.05
N GLU A 43 -5.46 3.43 -18.32
CA GLU A 43 -6.48 3.63 -19.34
C GLU A 43 -7.65 2.67 -19.10
N ASP A 44 -8.90 3.10 -19.36
CA ASP A 44 -10.10 2.31 -19.03
C ASP A 44 -10.20 1.02 -19.84
N ASP A 45 -9.76 1.05 -21.11
CA ASP A 45 -9.70 -0.09 -22.01
C ASP A 45 -8.66 -1.15 -21.59
N ALA A 46 -7.62 -0.72 -20.86
CA ALA A 46 -6.60 -1.62 -20.31
C ALA A 46 -7.12 -2.45 -19.11
N LEU A 47 -8.22 -2.04 -18.46
CA LEU A 47 -8.73 -2.71 -17.26
C LEU A 47 -9.22 -4.13 -17.54
N SER A 48 -10.00 -4.35 -18.60
CA SER A 48 -10.48 -5.69 -18.94
C SER A 48 -9.31 -6.64 -19.24
N PHE A 49 -8.24 -6.12 -19.84
CA PHE A 49 -7.02 -6.89 -20.10
C PHE A 49 -6.26 -7.21 -18.81
N ALA A 50 -6.10 -6.23 -17.92
CA ALA A 50 -5.44 -6.42 -16.62
C ALA A 50 -6.17 -7.47 -15.76
N LEU A 51 -7.50 -7.43 -15.74
CA LEU A 51 -8.37 -8.38 -15.03
C LEU A 51 -8.42 -9.77 -15.67
N ALA A 52 -8.03 -9.90 -16.94
CA ALA A 52 -7.94 -11.20 -17.62
C ALA A 52 -6.58 -11.89 -17.40
N ASN A 53 -5.66 -11.31 -16.61
CA ASN A 53 -4.33 -11.85 -16.41
C ASN A 53 -4.37 -13.20 -15.65
N LYS A 54 -3.83 -14.25 -16.27
CA LYS A 54 -3.81 -15.60 -15.67
C LYS A 54 -2.55 -15.88 -14.84
N LYS A 55 -1.51 -15.06 -14.96
CA LYS A 55 -0.22 -15.24 -14.28
C LYS A 55 -0.23 -14.61 -12.89
N TYR A 56 -0.82 -13.43 -12.77
CA TYR A 56 -0.89 -12.68 -11.52
C TYR A 56 -2.33 -12.47 -11.10
N ARG A 57 -2.57 -12.52 -9.80
CA ARG A 57 -3.88 -12.27 -9.20
C ARG A 57 -3.74 -11.11 -8.23
N LEU A 58 -4.48 -10.04 -8.48
CA LEU A 58 -4.39 -8.83 -7.68
C LEU A 58 -5.31 -8.91 -6.46
N ALA A 59 -4.82 -8.43 -5.31
CA ALA A 59 -5.64 -8.13 -4.15
C ALA A 59 -5.31 -6.72 -3.65
N ILE A 60 -6.35 -5.92 -3.43
CA ILE A 60 -6.26 -4.55 -2.94
C ILE A 60 -7.02 -4.48 -1.62
N ILE A 61 -6.33 -4.09 -0.55
CA ILE A 61 -6.92 -3.99 0.78
C ILE A 61 -7.32 -2.54 1.02
N THR A 62 -8.56 -2.35 1.46
CA THR A 62 -9.11 -1.03 1.82
C THR A 62 -9.78 -1.10 3.19
N ALA A 63 -10.01 0.06 3.79
CA ALA A 63 -10.69 0.21 5.07
C ALA A 63 -12.02 0.95 4.87
N LEU A 64 -13.15 0.24 5.02
CA LEU A 64 -14.46 0.86 5.14
C LEU A 64 -14.57 1.50 6.53
N ALA A 65 -14.48 2.83 6.59
CA ALA A 65 -14.49 3.57 7.83
C ALA A 65 -15.86 3.52 8.52
N ARG A 66 -15.86 3.58 9.86
CA ARG A 66 -17.05 3.54 10.72
C ARG A 66 -17.04 4.68 11.73
N GLY A 67 -18.22 5.07 12.19
CA GLY A 67 -18.38 6.07 13.26
C GLY A 67 -17.71 7.41 12.91
N LEU A 68 -16.97 7.98 13.86
CA LEU A 68 -16.30 9.27 13.64
C LEU A 68 -15.22 9.22 12.55
N VAL A 69 -14.62 8.05 12.28
CA VAL A 69 -13.55 7.91 11.27
C VAL A 69 -14.11 8.04 9.85
N SER A 70 -15.39 7.70 9.63
CA SER A 70 -16.02 7.87 8.31
C SER A 70 -16.34 9.32 8.00
N LEU A 71 -16.43 10.20 8.99
CA LEU A 71 -16.77 11.61 8.76
C LEU A 71 -15.66 12.33 8.00
N GLU A 72 -16.05 13.29 7.15
CA GLU A 72 -15.12 14.10 6.37
C GLU A 72 -14.78 15.43 7.03
N THR A 73 -15.53 15.80 8.08
CA THR A 73 -15.18 16.93 8.94
C THR A 73 -13.88 16.63 9.68
N LEU A 74 -12.80 17.35 9.33
CA LEU A 74 -11.44 17.08 9.78
C LEU A 74 -11.28 16.87 11.29
N TRP A 75 -11.89 17.72 12.11
CA TRP A 75 -11.74 17.64 13.57
C TRP A 75 -12.48 16.43 14.17
N LEU A 76 -13.65 16.08 13.64
CA LEU A 76 -14.40 14.88 14.04
C LEU A 76 -13.67 13.61 13.61
N GLN A 77 -13.15 13.59 12.38
CA GLN A 77 -12.33 12.49 11.89
C GLN A 77 -11.07 12.32 12.75
N LYS A 78 -10.38 13.42 13.06
CA LYS A 78 -9.20 13.41 13.93
C LYS A 78 -9.53 12.87 15.32
N LEU A 79 -10.66 13.28 15.91
CA LEU A 79 -11.13 12.73 17.18
C LEU A 79 -11.35 11.21 17.07
N GLY A 80 -12.04 10.76 16.02
CA GLY A 80 -12.26 9.34 15.76
C GLY A 80 -10.96 8.53 15.64
N LEU A 81 -9.95 9.08 14.95
CA LEU A 81 -8.63 8.46 14.80
C LEU A 81 -7.85 8.43 16.12
N VAL A 82 -7.91 9.48 16.94
CA VAL A 82 -7.30 9.49 18.27
C VAL A 82 -7.97 8.43 19.16
N THR A 83 -9.30 8.35 19.17
CA THR A 83 -10.01 7.29 19.91
C THR A 83 -9.62 5.91 19.38
N CYS A 84 -9.55 5.73 18.06
CA CYS A 84 -9.09 4.49 17.45
C CYS A 84 -7.68 4.10 17.92
N TYR A 85 -6.74 5.07 17.95
CA TYR A 85 -5.39 4.87 18.47
C TYR A 85 -5.38 4.44 19.94
N LEU A 86 -6.14 5.09 20.81
CA LEU A 86 -6.22 4.72 22.23
C LEU A 86 -6.75 3.30 22.42
N PHE A 87 -7.78 2.91 21.67
CA PHE A 87 -8.31 1.54 21.71
C PHE A 87 -7.32 0.51 21.13
N ASN A 88 -6.57 0.89 20.09
CA ASN A 88 -5.52 0.09 19.49
C ASN A 88 -4.35 -0.16 20.46
N LEU A 89 -4.03 0.80 21.34
CA LEU A 89 -3.03 0.60 22.41
C LEU A 89 -3.42 -0.54 23.35
N MET A 90 -4.71 -0.63 23.71
CA MET A 90 -5.23 -1.70 24.58
C MET A 90 -5.21 -3.05 23.86
N SER A 91 -5.68 -3.10 22.61
CA SER A 91 -5.62 -4.29 21.77
C SER A 91 -5.82 -3.89 20.30
N ARG A 92 -4.97 -4.44 19.43
CA ARG A 92 -5.09 -4.22 17.97
C ARG A 92 -6.45 -4.63 17.44
N ASN A 93 -7.08 -5.66 18.02
CA ASN A 93 -8.38 -6.15 17.59
C ASN A 93 -9.51 -5.10 17.70
N ASN A 94 -9.33 -4.07 18.54
CA ASN A 94 -10.31 -2.99 18.69
C ASN A 94 -10.42 -2.09 17.45
N ILE A 95 -9.42 -2.11 16.55
CA ILE A 95 -9.43 -1.33 15.32
C ILE A 95 -10.65 -1.63 14.43
N HIS A 96 -11.18 -2.86 14.52
CA HIS A 96 -12.36 -3.33 13.79
C HIS A 96 -13.67 -2.62 14.19
N ARG A 97 -13.66 -1.89 15.30
CA ARG A 97 -14.78 -1.01 15.70
C ARG A 97 -14.83 0.27 14.86
N PHE A 98 -13.68 0.70 14.34
CA PHE A 98 -13.51 1.97 13.61
C PHE A 98 -13.39 1.77 12.10
N ALA A 99 -13.02 0.58 11.65
CA ALA A 99 -12.98 0.25 10.24
C ALA A 99 -13.27 -1.24 10.00
N GLN A 100 -13.86 -1.54 8.85
CA GLN A 100 -14.02 -2.89 8.34
C GLN A 100 -13.05 -3.10 7.17
N ARG A 101 -12.35 -4.23 7.17
CA ARG A 101 -11.49 -4.64 6.06
C ARG A 101 -12.35 -4.99 4.86
N ILE A 102 -12.03 -4.42 3.71
CA ILE A 102 -12.62 -4.80 2.43
C ILE A 102 -11.48 -5.15 1.47
N VAL A 103 -11.42 -6.42 1.05
CA VAL A 103 -10.42 -6.92 0.11
C VAL A 103 -11.02 -7.01 -1.29
N PHE A 104 -10.62 -6.11 -2.17
CA PHE A 104 -10.95 -6.23 -3.58
C PHE A 104 -9.98 -7.21 -4.24
N TYR A 105 -10.46 -8.19 -4.98
CA TYR A 105 -9.60 -9.23 -5.53
C TYR A 105 -9.96 -9.62 -6.96
N ASP A 106 -8.95 -10.09 -7.69
CA ASP A 106 -9.11 -10.72 -8.99
C ASP A 106 -8.94 -12.25 -8.93
N GLY A 107 -9.60 -12.95 -9.86
CA GLY A 107 -9.60 -14.41 -10.01
C GLY A 107 -10.83 -15.12 -9.43
N SER A 108 -10.80 -16.45 -9.46
CA SER A 108 -11.98 -17.31 -9.18
C SER A 108 -12.32 -17.46 -7.70
N LYS A 109 -11.37 -17.22 -6.79
CA LYS A 109 -11.54 -17.35 -5.33
C LYS A 109 -10.88 -16.17 -4.63
N PRO A 110 -11.36 -15.66 -3.49
CA PRO A 110 -10.60 -14.64 -2.76
C PRO A 110 -9.23 -15.17 -2.30
N PRO A 111 -8.29 -14.29 -1.92
CA PRO A 111 -7.03 -14.70 -1.28
C PRO A 111 -7.28 -15.62 -0.07
N PHE A 112 -6.37 -16.57 0.18
CA PHE A 112 -6.58 -17.59 1.20
C PHE A 112 -6.82 -17.03 2.60
N PHE A 113 -6.13 -15.96 2.98
CA PHE A 113 -6.32 -15.30 4.28
C PHE A 113 -7.75 -14.77 4.48
N CYS A 114 -8.51 -14.52 3.40
CA CYS A 114 -9.92 -14.12 3.47
C CYS A 114 -10.87 -15.26 3.84
N LEU A 115 -10.43 -16.51 3.69
CA LEU A 115 -11.21 -17.71 3.94
C LEU A 115 -10.97 -18.30 5.34
N GLN A 116 -10.09 -17.67 6.13
CA GLN A 116 -9.74 -18.15 7.46
C GLN A 116 -10.81 -17.78 8.50
N PRO A 117 -11.06 -18.62 9.52
CA PRO A 117 -12.07 -18.34 10.54
C PRO A 117 -11.89 -17.00 11.28
N GLN A 118 -10.65 -16.56 11.45
CA GLN A 118 -10.27 -15.30 12.09
C GLN A 118 -10.42 -14.07 11.18
N PHE A 119 -10.71 -14.25 9.90
CA PHE A 119 -10.86 -13.14 8.97
C PHE A 119 -12.07 -12.28 9.35
N ARG A 120 -11.81 -10.98 9.58
CA ARG A 120 -12.83 -9.98 9.90
C ARG A 120 -12.92 -8.96 8.78
N GLY A 121 -13.94 -9.07 7.94
CA GLY A 121 -14.11 -8.18 6.80
C GLY A 121 -15.04 -8.74 5.74
N SER A 122 -14.96 -8.14 4.57
CA SER A 122 -15.60 -8.65 3.36
C SER A 122 -14.58 -8.68 2.23
N TYR A 123 -14.86 -9.48 1.21
CA TYR A 123 -14.08 -9.50 -0.02
C TYR A 123 -15.02 -9.29 -1.21
N VAL A 124 -14.56 -8.54 -2.21
CA VAL A 124 -15.35 -8.09 -3.36
C VAL A 124 -14.55 -8.35 -4.62
N ARG A 125 -15.18 -8.92 -5.65
CA ARG A 125 -14.49 -9.16 -6.91
C ARG A 125 -14.23 -7.84 -7.64
N LEU A 126 -13.01 -7.68 -8.15
CA LEU A 126 -12.63 -6.57 -9.01
C LEU A 126 -13.35 -6.67 -10.36
N ASN A 127 -13.76 -5.51 -10.87
CA ASN A 127 -14.30 -5.31 -12.21
C ASN A 127 -13.91 -3.90 -12.69
N GLU A 128 -14.17 -3.60 -13.94
CA GLU A 128 -13.83 -2.34 -14.59
C GLU A 128 -14.45 -1.13 -13.88
N ILE A 129 -15.61 -1.29 -13.24
CA ILE A 129 -16.34 -0.23 -12.55
C ILE A 129 -15.70 0.09 -11.20
N ASN A 130 -15.18 -0.90 -10.46
CA ASN A 130 -14.66 -0.70 -9.10
C ASN A 130 -13.13 -0.65 -9.01
N PHE A 131 -12.39 -1.03 -10.05
CA PHE A 131 -10.93 -1.19 -9.99
C PHE A 131 -10.22 0.09 -9.55
N LYS A 132 -10.42 1.19 -10.29
CA LYS A 132 -9.77 2.47 -10.00
C LYS A 132 -10.16 3.00 -8.62
N TYR A 133 -11.42 2.85 -8.23
CA TYR A 133 -11.91 3.25 -6.92
C TYR A 133 -11.29 2.43 -5.78
N ALA A 134 -11.04 1.13 -5.98
CA ALA A 134 -10.33 0.30 -5.02
C ALA A 134 -8.87 0.74 -4.87
N VAL A 135 -8.18 1.04 -5.98
CA VAL A 135 -6.81 1.59 -5.97
C VAL A 135 -6.76 2.92 -5.22
N MET A 136 -7.65 3.86 -5.56
CA MET A 136 -7.74 5.16 -4.89
C MET A 136 -8.04 5.01 -3.40
N ALA A 137 -9.00 4.15 -3.03
CA ALA A 137 -9.33 3.89 -1.63
C ALA A 137 -8.15 3.32 -0.84
N SER A 138 -7.37 2.42 -1.45
CA SER A 138 -6.20 1.81 -0.80
C SER A 138 -5.14 2.82 -0.38
N GLY A 139 -5.03 3.95 -1.09
CA GLY A 139 -4.10 5.04 -0.77
C GLY A 139 -4.76 6.28 -0.13
N ALA A 140 -6.06 6.22 0.19
CA ALA A 140 -6.80 7.36 0.74
C ALA A 140 -6.54 7.54 2.24
N ILE A 141 -5.34 8.01 2.58
CA ILE A 141 -4.87 8.23 3.96
C ILE A 141 -5.81 9.23 4.67
N PRO A 142 -6.51 8.85 5.75
CA PRO A 142 -7.36 9.76 6.51
C PRO A 142 -6.65 11.06 6.93
N LEU A 143 -7.41 12.15 6.97
CA LEU A 143 -6.95 13.55 7.16
C LEU A 143 -6.10 14.13 6.01
N VAL A 144 -5.56 13.32 5.10
CA VAL A 144 -4.70 13.76 4.00
C VAL A 144 -5.43 13.67 2.65
N VAL A 145 -6.17 12.60 2.44
CA VAL A 145 -6.94 12.32 1.22
C VAL A 145 -8.40 12.12 1.59
N ALA A 146 -9.32 12.72 0.83
CA ALA A 146 -10.76 12.50 1.00
C ALA A 146 -11.13 11.03 0.78
N GLY A 147 -12.27 10.62 1.34
CA GLY A 147 -12.67 9.22 1.30
C GLY A 147 -13.27 8.87 -0.05
N VAL A 148 -13.10 7.61 -0.49
CA VAL A 148 -13.77 7.14 -1.69
C VAL A 148 -15.16 6.61 -1.30
N HIS A 149 -16.20 7.09 -1.96
CA HIS A 149 -17.58 6.78 -1.58
C HIS A 149 -18.16 5.61 -2.36
N ASN A 150 -18.88 4.72 -1.66
CA ASN A 150 -19.81 3.74 -2.23
C ASN A 150 -19.25 2.95 -3.42
N ILE A 151 -18.08 2.33 -3.23
CA ILE A 151 -17.43 1.56 -4.29
C ILE A 151 -18.36 0.44 -4.80
N TYR A 152 -18.48 0.34 -6.12
CA TYR A 152 -19.40 -0.60 -6.76
C TYR A 152 -19.15 -2.06 -6.35
N GLY A 153 -20.23 -2.77 -6.01
CA GLY A 153 -20.21 -4.17 -5.55
C GLY A 153 -19.79 -4.37 -4.09
N ALA A 154 -19.43 -3.29 -3.38
CA ALA A 154 -18.99 -3.34 -2.00
C ALA A 154 -20.01 -2.69 -1.04
N PRO A 155 -19.92 -2.94 0.29
CA PRO A 155 -20.83 -2.32 1.26
C PRO A 155 -20.82 -0.78 1.18
N ARG A 156 -21.99 -0.14 1.29
CA ARG A 156 -22.08 1.32 1.21
C ARG A 156 -21.33 2.01 2.35
N GLY A 157 -20.69 3.14 2.05
CA GLY A 157 -19.97 3.97 3.00
C GLY A 157 -18.71 4.60 2.42
N ILE A 158 -17.80 4.98 3.32
CA ILE A 158 -16.62 5.78 3.01
C ILE A 158 -15.37 4.94 3.19
N TYR A 159 -14.63 4.76 2.10
CA TYR A 159 -13.43 3.93 2.03
C TYR A 159 -12.18 4.77 2.21
N ARG A 160 -11.22 4.21 2.94
CA ARG A 160 -9.94 4.80 3.34
C ARG A 160 -8.82 3.80 3.15
N ASP A 161 -7.60 4.29 3.32
CA ASP A 161 -6.35 3.53 3.22
C ASP A 161 -6.40 2.21 4.02
N GLY A 162 -6.09 1.10 3.33
CA GLY A 162 -6.11 -0.25 3.91
C GLY A 162 -5.08 -0.45 5.00
N GLY A 163 -3.99 0.31 4.98
CA GLY A 163 -2.94 0.37 5.98
C GLY A 163 -3.42 0.83 7.36
N LEU A 164 -4.65 1.38 7.45
CA LEU A 164 -5.32 1.53 8.73
C LEU A 164 -5.42 0.18 9.45
N LEU A 165 -5.87 -0.84 8.73
CA LEU A 165 -6.07 -2.18 9.24
C LEU A 165 -4.86 -3.08 9.00
N ASP A 166 -4.22 -3.01 7.84
CA ASP A 166 -3.16 -3.94 7.40
C ASP A 166 -2.10 -3.17 6.60
N TYR A 167 -1.05 -2.71 7.30
CA TYR A 167 -0.04 -1.82 6.69
C TYR A 167 1.05 -2.58 5.91
N HIS A 168 1.76 -3.51 6.56
CA HIS A 168 2.72 -4.40 5.87
C HIS A 168 2.14 -5.82 5.77
N LEU A 169 2.49 -6.70 6.70
CA LEU A 169 1.99 -8.07 6.78
C LEU A 169 1.42 -8.31 8.17
N ALA A 170 0.12 -8.56 8.24
CA ALA A 170 -0.62 -8.78 9.49
C ALA A 170 -1.42 -10.10 9.51
N HIS A 171 -1.23 -10.94 8.49
CA HIS A 171 -1.94 -12.21 8.30
C HIS A 171 -1.00 -13.24 7.73
N GLN A 172 -1.31 -14.52 7.92
CA GLN A 172 -0.69 -15.60 7.18
C GLN A 172 -1.20 -15.56 5.74
N PHE A 173 -0.34 -15.10 4.82
CA PHE A 173 -0.69 -14.96 3.40
C PHE A 173 -0.49 -16.25 2.61
N ALA A 174 0.38 -17.15 3.07
CA ALA A 174 0.57 -18.46 2.47
C ALA A 174 -0.64 -19.36 2.76
N ALA A 175 -1.11 -20.11 1.76
CA ALA A 175 -2.17 -21.09 1.92
C ALA A 175 -1.65 -22.45 2.41
N LYS A 176 -0.37 -22.72 2.17
CA LYS A 176 0.30 -23.98 2.52
C LYS A 176 1.68 -23.69 3.10
N GLU A 177 2.16 -24.60 3.93
CA GLU A 177 3.48 -24.50 4.55
C GLU A 177 4.65 -24.46 3.55
N ASN A 178 4.46 -25.00 2.34
CA ASN A 178 5.48 -24.99 1.29
C ASN A 178 5.36 -23.83 0.30
N GLU A 179 4.47 -22.87 0.54
CA GLU A 179 4.36 -21.64 -0.23
C GLU A 179 5.25 -20.55 0.36
N ILE A 180 5.68 -19.61 -0.48
CA ILE A 180 6.51 -18.48 -0.07
C ILE A 180 5.75 -17.18 -0.34
N VAL A 181 5.73 -16.29 0.66
CA VAL A 181 5.29 -14.92 0.55
C VAL A 181 6.51 -14.06 0.28
N LEU A 182 6.70 -13.69 -1.00
CA LEU A 182 7.76 -12.77 -1.39
C LEU A 182 7.37 -11.33 -1.02
N PHE A 183 8.11 -10.70 -0.12
CA PHE A 183 7.80 -9.38 0.41
C PHE A 183 8.93 -8.39 0.10
N PHE A 184 8.78 -7.66 -1.01
CA PHE A 184 9.66 -6.53 -1.31
C PHE A 184 9.32 -5.36 -0.38
N HIS A 185 10.31 -4.89 0.36
CA HIS A 185 10.12 -3.87 1.36
C HIS A 185 11.30 -2.90 1.42
N HIS A 186 11.09 -1.75 2.04
CA HIS A 186 12.07 -0.66 2.11
C HIS A 186 12.69 -0.48 3.50
N GLN A 187 12.28 -1.30 4.47
CA GLN A 187 12.81 -1.28 5.84
C GLN A 187 12.70 -2.68 6.45
N GLU A 188 13.55 -2.98 7.41
CA GLU A 188 13.55 -4.30 8.07
C GLU A 188 12.27 -4.55 8.89
N ARG A 189 11.77 -3.49 9.56
CA ARG A 189 10.64 -3.62 10.48
C ARG A 189 9.31 -3.83 9.74
N ILE A 190 8.66 -4.95 10.04
CA ILE A 190 7.28 -5.24 9.64
C ILE A 190 6.32 -4.60 10.66
N ILE A 191 5.42 -3.75 10.16
CA ILE A 191 4.50 -2.95 10.98
C ILE A 191 3.07 -3.42 10.64
N PRO A 192 2.34 -4.05 11.58
CA PRO A 192 1.04 -4.64 11.28
C PRO A 192 0.00 -3.62 10.80
N GLY A 193 -0.06 -2.45 11.42
CA GLY A 193 -0.97 -1.37 11.05
C GLY A 193 -0.32 -0.01 11.26
N TRP A 194 -0.77 1.01 10.55
CA TRP A 194 -0.19 2.35 10.66
C TRP A 194 -0.17 2.97 12.09
N LEU A 195 -1.11 2.58 12.97
CA LEU A 195 -1.18 3.02 14.37
C LEU A 195 -0.08 2.36 15.23
N ASP A 196 0.58 1.35 14.69
CA ASP A 196 1.63 0.58 15.35
C ASP A 196 3.03 1.12 15.03
N LYS A 197 3.13 2.11 14.13
CA LYS A 197 4.40 2.71 13.69
C LYS A 197 5.29 3.14 14.87
N ASN A 198 4.70 3.79 15.87
CA ASN A 198 5.44 4.27 17.06
C ASN A 198 5.53 3.22 18.18
N LEU A 199 4.85 2.09 18.06
CA LEU A 199 4.82 1.01 19.07
C LEU A 199 5.91 -0.02 18.75
N LYS A 200 7.17 0.29 19.04
CA LYS A 200 8.33 -0.52 18.63
C LYS A 200 8.25 -2.01 19.03
N LYS A 201 7.61 -2.32 20.17
CA LYS A 201 7.41 -3.69 20.67
C LYS A 201 6.30 -4.44 19.96
N ARG A 202 5.48 -3.76 19.14
CA ARG A 202 4.41 -4.38 18.37
C ARG A 202 4.98 -4.87 17.05
N THR A 203 5.04 -6.18 16.92
CA THR A 203 5.52 -6.92 15.77
C THR A 203 4.47 -7.95 15.36
N THR A 204 4.58 -8.42 14.12
CA THR A 204 3.86 -9.61 13.67
C THR A 204 4.56 -10.84 14.27
N ASP A 205 3.79 -11.85 14.67
CA ASP A 205 4.34 -13.06 15.28
C ASP A 205 5.09 -13.94 14.26
N ALA A 206 5.99 -14.78 14.77
CA ALA A 206 6.86 -15.62 13.95
C ALA A 206 6.10 -16.67 13.13
N GLU A 207 4.95 -17.15 13.62
CA GLU A 207 4.11 -18.12 12.91
C GLU A 207 3.45 -17.45 11.69
N THR A 208 2.94 -16.23 11.84
CA THR A 208 2.40 -15.45 10.72
C THR A 208 3.46 -15.12 9.67
N LEU A 209 4.73 -14.97 10.08
CA LEU A 209 5.85 -14.65 9.20
C LEU A 209 6.65 -15.88 8.72
N SER A 210 6.25 -17.10 9.09
CA SER A 210 7.02 -18.32 8.85
C SER A 210 7.36 -18.59 7.38
N ASN A 211 6.53 -18.07 6.48
CA ASN A 211 6.62 -18.26 5.03
C ASN A 211 7.06 -17.00 4.29
N VAL A 212 7.52 -15.97 5.00
CA VAL A 212 7.89 -14.69 4.40
C VAL A 212 9.35 -14.66 4.01
N LEU A 213 9.63 -14.48 2.73
CA LEU A 213 10.95 -14.10 2.22
C LEU A 213 10.94 -12.60 1.96
N MET A 214 11.53 -11.83 2.87
CA MET A 214 11.63 -10.38 2.74
C MET A 214 12.86 -10.00 1.90
N VAL A 215 12.68 -9.09 0.95
CA VAL A 215 13.76 -8.53 0.13
C VAL A 215 13.78 -7.02 0.37
N LEU A 216 14.91 -6.50 0.84
CA LEU A 216 15.08 -5.08 1.13
C LEU A 216 16.47 -4.59 0.72
N PRO A 217 16.62 -3.29 0.39
CA PRO A 217 17.93 -2.71 0.16
C PRO A 217 18.80 -2.73 1.42
N SER A 218 20.11 -2.90 1.23
CA SER A 218 21.09 -2.84 2.32
C SER A 218 21.21 -1.43 2.90
N GLU A 219 21.62 -1.30 4.16
CA GLU A 219 21.89 0.01 4.77
C GLU A 219 22.94 0.82 3.98
N GLY A 220 23.96 0.13 3.45
CA GLY A 220 24.99 0.73 2.62
C GLY A 220 24.40 1.39 1.37
N PHE A 221 23.45 0.73 0.70
CA PHE A 221 22.73 1.31 -0.43
C PHE A 221 21.88 2.51 0.00
N ILE A 222 21.14 2.39 1.11
CA ILE A 222 20.28 3.48 1.61
C ILE A 222 21.08 4.77 1.85
N LYS A 223 22.31 4.67 2.36
CA LYS A 223 23.21 5.82 2.56
C LYS A 223 23.64 6.52 1.25
N THR A 224 23.51 5.86 0.10
CA THR A 224 23.81 6.48 -1.20
C THR A 224 22.65 7.33 -1.73
N LEU A 225 21.43 7.14 -1.19
CA LEU A 225 20.24 7.86 -1.62
C LEU A 225 20.29 9.33 -1.16
N PRO A 226 19.61 10.25 -1.87
CA PRO A 226 19.48 11.64 -1.42
C PRO A 226 18.91 11.73 0.00
N GLY A 227 19.65 12.41 0.89
CA GLY A 227 19.27 12.52 2.31
C GLY A 227 19.48 11.24 3.12
N GLU A 228 20.24 10.27 2.59
CA GLU A 228 20.63 9.01 3.25
C GLU A 228 19.43 8.18 3.73
N ARG A 229 18.32 8.26 2.99
CA ARG A 229 17.08 7.54 3.29
C ARG A 229 16.26 7.26 2.03
N VAL A 230 15.33 6.33 2.17
CA VAL A 230 14.28 6.11 1.15
C VAL A 230 13.38 7.34 1.09
N PRO A 231 13.08 7.88 -0.11
CA PRO A 231 12.11 8.94 -0.27
C PRO A 231 10.73 8.50 0.23
N ASP A 232 10.03 9.40 0.92
CA ASP A 232 8.72 9.07 1.50
C ASP A 232 7.74 10.25 1.48
N ARG A 233 6.50 10.01 1.91
CA ARG A 233 5.44 11.02 1.85
C ARG A 233 5.72 12.29 2.68
N THR A 234 6.65 12.27 3.63
CA THR A 234 7.02 13.47 4.39
C THR A 234 7.71 14.50 3.49
N ASP A 235 8.30 14.07 2.39
CA ASP A 235 8.97 14.93 1.42
C ASP A 235 8.02 15.94 0.78
N PHE A 236 6.75 15.58 0.58
CA PHE A 236 5.73 16.50 0.07
C PHE A 236 5.52 17.72 0.98
N LEU A 237 5.67 17.55 2.30
CA LEU A 237 5.56 18.63 3.28
C LEU A 237 6.89 19.37 3.43
N THR A 238 7.99 18.63 3.57
CA THR A 238 9.35 19.20 3.73
C THR A 238 9.72 20.13 2.57
N TYR A 239 9.37 19.74 1.35
CA TYR A 239 9.70 20.46 0.12
C TYR A 239 8.49 21.19 -0.49
N VAL A 240 7.46 21.52 0.30
CA VAL A 240 6.24 22.15 -0.24
C VAL A 240 6.54 23.46 -0.99
N ASP A 241 7.55 24.20 -0.54
CA ASP A 241 8.01 25.46 -1.15
C ASP A 241 9.18 25.26 -2.15
N ASP A 242 9.74 24.05 -2.28
CA ASP A 242 10.85 23.70 -3.19
C ASP A 242 10.65 22.29 -3.78
N GLN A 243 9.57 22.14 -4.53
CA GLN A 243 9.14 20.85 -5.04
C GLN A 243 10.05 20.32 -6.15
N ASP A 244 10.82 21.20 -6.80
CA ASP A 244 11.81 20.83 -7.83
C ASP A 244 12.96 20.04 -7.23
N THR A 245 13.45 20.44 -6.05
CA THR A 245 14.45 19.66 -5.32
C THR A 245 13.90 18.28 -4.93
N ARG A 246 12.65 18.20 -4.46
CA ARG A 246 12.02 16.90 -4.18
C ARG A 246 11.96 16.01 -5.43
N ILE A 247 11.48 16.55 -6.56
CA ILE A 247 11.39 15.84 -7.84
C ILE A 247 12.76 15.30 -8.25
N LYS A 248 13.79 16.15 -8.20
CA LYS A 248 15.16 15.78 -8.51
C LYS A 248 15.67 14.65 -7.60
N ASN A 249 15.44 14.75 -6.30
CA ASN A 249 15.86 13.72 -5.34
C ASN A 249 15.15 12.38 -5.59
N TRP A 250 13.85 12.40 -5.89
CA TRP A 250 13.08 11.19 -6.18
C TRP A 250 13.53 10.53 -7.48
N TYR A 251 13.78 11.30 -8.55
CA TYR A 251 14.36 10.77 -9.77
C TYR A 251 15.75 10.17 -9.54
N LYS A 252 16.59 10.82 -8.72
CA LYS A 252 17.90 10.27 -8.39
C LYS A 252 17.79 8.95 -7.62
N ALA A 253 16.83 8.82 -6.71
CA ALA A 253 16.58 7.56 -6.01
C ALA A 253 16.13 6.44 -6.97
N VAL A 254 15.29 6.76 -7.96
CA VAL A 254 14.89 5.82 -9.02
C VAL A 254 16.11 5.38 -9.84
N GLU A 255 16.94 6.33 -10.28
CA GLU A 255 18.15 6.05 -11.06
C GLU A 255 19.09 5.11 -10.30
N LEU A 256 19.36 5.38 -9.01
CA LEU A 256 20.22 4.54 -8.18
C LEU A 256 19.60 3.16 -7.90
N SER A 257 18.27 3.05 -7.90
CA SER A 257 17.56 1.80 -7.64
C SER A 257 17.37 0.92 -8.89
N ALA A 258 17.64 1.46 -10.10
CA ALA A 258 17.45 0.77 -11.36
C ALA A 258 18.12 -0.63 -11.43
N PRO A 259 19.39 -0.83 -10.99
CA PRO A 259 20.03 -2.14 -11.08
C PRO A 259 19.52 -3.17 -10.07
N LEU A 260 18.85 -2.75 -8.98
CA LEU A 260 18.46 -3.67 -7.90
C LEU A 260 17.56 -4.82 -8.36
N GLY A 261 16.74 -4.58 -9.39
CA GLY A 261 15.90 -5.63 -9.98
C GLY A 261 16.72 -6.69 -10.72
N GLU A 262 17.75 -6.26 -11.46
CA GLU A 262 18.67 -7.15 -12.18
C GLU A 262 19.55 -7.93 -11.19
N ASP A 263 20.06 -7.26 -10.15
CA ASP A 263 20.83 -7.89 -9.07
C ASP A 263 20.01 -9.00 -8.39
N PHE A 264 18.74 -8.74 -8.10
CA PHE A 264 17.84 -9.74 -7.53
C PHE A 264 17.62 -10.93 -8.47
N LEU A 265 17.38 -10.66 -9.76
CA LEU A 265 17.18 -11.72 -10.75
C LEU A 265 18.45 -12.57 -10.93
N GLU A 266 19.64 -11.95 -10.96
CA GLU A 266 20.91 -12.69 -11.03
C GLU A 266 21.08 -13.60 -9.82
N LEU A 267 20.79 -13.12 -8.60
CA LEU A 267 20.86 -13.94 -7.40
C LEU A 267 19.92 -15.16 -7.46
N VAL A 268 18.71 -14.97 -8.00
CA VAL A 268 17.73 -16.05 -8.18
C VAL A 268 18.19 -17.04 -9.24
N GLU A 269 18.56 -16.56 -10.43
CA GLU A 269 18.91 -17.40 -11.58
C GLU A 269 20.21 -18.18 -11.38
N SER A 270 21.20 -17.56 -10.72
CA SER A 270 22.47 -18.22 -10.38
C SER A 270 22.35 -19.19 -9.20
N GLY A 271 21.24 -19.14 -8.45
CA GLY A 271 21.04 -19.91 -7.22
C GLY A 271 21.85 -19.41 -6.02
N LYS A 272 22.59 -18.29 -6.16
CA LYS A 272 23.34 -17.64 -5.07
C LYS A 272 22.43 -16.98 -4.03
N ILE A 273 21.15 -16.77 -4.34
CA ILE A 273 20.18 -16.22 -3.38
C ILE A 273 20.19 -16.99 -2.05
N LYS A 274 20.38 -18.31 -2.07
CA LYS A 274 20.45 -19.15 -0.86
C LYS A 274 21.58 -18.77 0.09
N ASP A 275 22.65 -18.17 -0.44
CA ASP A 275 23.84 -17.74 0.32
C ASP A 275 23.65 -16.33 0.89
N MET A 276 22.62 -15.60 0.43
CA MET A 276 22.27 -14.25 0.87
C MET A 276 21.09 -14.21 1.86
N VAL A 277 20.36 -15.32 2.02
CA VAL A 277 19.23 -15.39 2.95
C VAL A 277 19.73 -15.54 4.38
N GLU A 278 19.28 -14.63 5.24
CA GLU A 278 19.50 -14.68 6.68
C GLU A 278 18.17 -14.68 7.44
N LYS A 279 18.23 -15.10 8.71
CA LYS A 279 17.06 -15.08 9.59
C LYS A 279 16.94 -13.69 10.23
N LEU A 280 15.77 -13.09 10.09
CA LEU A 280 15.34 -11.87 10.79
C LEU A 280 15.05 -12.14 12.28
#